data_AF-A0AAU3BK08-F1
#
_entry.id   AF-A0AAU3BK08-F1
#
_cell.length_a   1.000
_cell.length_b   1.000
_cell.length_c   1.000
_cell.angle_alpha   90.00
_cell.angle_beta   90.00
_cell.angle_gamma   90.00
#
_symmetry.space_group_name_H-M   'P 1'
#
loop_
_entity.id
_entity.type
_entity.pdbx_description
1 polymer ?
#
loop_
_entity_poly.entity_id
_entity_poly.type
_entity_poly.pdbx_seq_one_letter_code
_entity_poly.pdbx_strand_id
1 'polypeptide(L)'
;MPGTLRDILDAAARGVFPPPDGATTVVPQHSPRDAGVLAFTAHSVVFTDEDEGWVRAALEAVPCDALAATMNPRFLAAFMERTGRSNDTIDLLSVGTPLPGPPGLALTELDDPGHPRVAGSRKRRDGVRAWAADGGVLVLGRGIGDRLEIAVEVDEEVRHRGLGRALASAALHLADEPVWAQVSPGNARSLRAFQSAGYRPVGAEALLSAY
;
A
#
# COMPACT_ATOMS: atom_id res chain seq x y z
N MET A 1 -4.12 3.53 -22.31
CA MET A 1 -2.65 3.47 -22.27
C MET A 1 -2.29 2.24 -21.45
N PRO A 2 -1.44 1.29 -21.89
CA PRO A 2 -0.72 0.51 -20.91
C PRO A 2 0.37 1.44 -20.36
N GLY A 3 0.01 2.20 -19.33
CA GLY A 3 0.96 2.96 -18.54
C GLY A 3 1.79 2.01 -17.68
N THR A 4 2.93 2.47 -17.21
CA THR A 4 3.69 1.78 -16.16
C THR A 4 2.84 1.63 -14.89
N LEU A 5 3.26 0.77 -13.96
CA LEU A 5 2.63 0.68 -12.64
C LEU A 5 2.55 2.05 -11.95
N ARG A 6 3.61 2.86 -12.09
CA ARG A 6 3.65 4.24 -11.58
C ARG A 6 2.55 5.11 -12.18
N ASP A 7 2.38 5.08 -13.50
CA ASP A 7 1.37 5.90 -14.19
C ASP A 7 -0.05 5.57 -13.71
N ILE A 8 -0.34 4.27 -13.49
CA ILE A 8 -1.63 3.81 -12.98
C ILE A 8 -1.86 4.31 -11.56
N LEU A 9 -0.86 4.18 -10.67
CA LEU A 9 -0.95 4.67 -9.29
C LEU A 9 -1.11 6.18 -9.24
N ASP A 10 -0.32 6.93 -10.01
CA ASP A 10 -0.42 8.39 -10.07
C ASP A 10 -1.81 8.84 -10.55
N ALA A 11 -2.39 8.14 -11.54
CA ALA A 11 -3.76 8.39 -11.98
C ALA A 11 -4.79 8.07 -10.88
N ALA A 12 -4.66 6.92 -10.22
CA ALA A 12 -5.55 6.49 -9.14
C ALA A 12 -5.52 7.45 -7.95
N ALA A 13 -4.35 8.02 -7.61
CA ALA A 13 -4.21 9.06 -6.58
C ALA A 13 -5.03 10.32 -6.88
N ARG A 14 -5.29 10.62 -8.17
CA ARG A 14 -6.12 11.73 -8.63
C ARG A 14 -7.59 11.32 -8.87
N GLY A 15 -7.97 10.09 -8.51
CA GLY A 15 -9.32 9.56 -8.73
C GLY A 15 -9.59 9.13 -10.18
N VAL A 16 -8.54 8.90 -10.98
CA VAL A 16 -8.65 8.38 -12.35
C VAL A 16 -8.24 6.91 -12.34
N PHE A 17 -9.22 6.02 -12.47
CA PHE A 17 -9.01 4.57 -12.37
C PHE A 17 -9.01 3.91 -13.75
N PRO A 18 -8.44 2.69 -13.86
CA PRO A 18 -8.71 1.82 -15.00
C PRO A 18 -10.22 1.63 -15.23
N PRO A 19 -10.66 1.39 -16.47
CA PRO A 19 -12.07 1.20 -16.78
C PRO A 19 -12.63 -0.02 -16.02
N PRO A 20 -13.85 0.05 -15.46
CA PRO A 20 -14.47 -1.06 -14.73
C PRO A 20 -15.07 -2.10 -15.71
N ASP A 21 -14.22 -2.68 -16.54
CA ASP A 21 -14.57 -3.57 -17.66
C ASP A 21 -14.39 -5.07 -17.36
N GLY A 22 -14.02 -5.40 -16.13
CA GLY A 22 -13.71 -6.76 -15.69
C GLY A 22 -12.35 -7.26 -16.15
N ALA A 23 -11.53 -6.41 -16.76
CA ALA A 23 -10.23 -6.81 -17.28
C ALA A 23 -9.15 -6.87 -16.18
N THR A 24 -8.10 -7.62 -16.50
CA THR A 24 -6.84 -7.62 -15.77
C THR A 24 -5.75 -7.06 -16.67
N THR A 25 -5.13 -5.98 -16.22
CA THR A 25 -3.90 -5.44 -16.83
C THR A 25 -2.70 -6.12 -16.18
N VAL A 26 -1.74 -6.57 -16.98
CA VAL A 26 -0.45 -7.08 -16.49
C VAL A 26 0.64 -6.07 -16.85
N VAL A 27 1.45 -5.68 -15.87
CA VAL A 27 2.56 -4.74 -16.04
C VAL A 27 3.84 -5.30 -15.43
N PRO A 28 5.03 -4.91 -15.93
CA PRO A 28 6.30 -5.27 -15.29
C PRO A 28 6.40 -4.77 -13.84
N GLN A 29 7.25 -5.42 -13.05
CA GLN A 29 7.60 -4.93 -11.71
C GLN A 29 8.28 -3.57 -11.82
N HIS A 30 8.01 -2.67 -10.88
CA HIS A 30 8.77 -1.41 -10.78
C HIS A 30 10.19 -1.66 -10.24
N SER A 31 10.32 -2.61 -9.31
CA SER A 31 11.59 -3.01 -8.72
C SER A 31 11.60 -4.52 -8.42
N PRO A 32 12.77 -5.16 -8.28
CA PRO A 32 12.85 -6.58 -7.91
C PRO A 32 12.22 -6.91 -6.55
N ARG A 33 12.00 -5.91 -5.69
CA ARG A 33 11.39 -6.10 -4.36
C ARG A 33 9.91 -6.45 -4.47
N ASP A 34 9.19 -5.88 -5.44
CA ASP A 34 7.74 -5.79 -5.38
C ASP A 34 7.07 -6.53 -6.55
N ALA A 35 6.25 -7.54 -6.22
CA ALA A 35 5.29 -8.19 -7.13
C ALA A 35 3.92 -8.22 -6.46
N GLY A 36 2.84 -8.35 -7.23
CA GLY A 36 1.51 -8.53 -6.62
C GLY A 36 0.33 -8.07 -7.44
N VAL A 37 -0.75 -7.75 -6.74
CA VAL A 37 -2.04 -7.39 -7.33
C VAL A 37 -2.58 -6.13 -6.69
N LEU A 38 -3.04 -5.19 -7.51
CA LEU A 38 -3.93 -4.09 -7.12
C LEU A 38 -5.31 -4.39 -7.70
N ALA A 39 -6.35 -4.41 -6.88
CA ALA A 39 -7.74 -4.54 -7.34
C ALA A 39 -8.47 -3.21 -7.16
N PHE A 40 -8.87 -2.60 -8.28
CA PHE A 40 -9.78 -1.47 -8.34
C PHE A 40 -11.20 -1.96 -8.61
N THR A 41 -12.16 -1.04 -8.74
CA THR A 41 -13.55 -1.39 -9.07
C THR A 41 -13.62 -2.09 -10.42
N ALA A 42 -13.90 -3.39 -10.41
CA ALA A 42 -14.03 -4.24 -11.59
C ALA A 42 -12.84 -4.15 -12.56
N HIS A 43 -11.63 -3.90 -12.05
CA HIS A 43 -10.41 -3.95 -12.84
C HIS A 43 -9.23 -4.26 -11.93
N SER A 44 -8.38 -5.21 -12.35
CA SER A 44 -7.21 -5.60 -11.57
C SER A 44 -5.92 -5.30 -12.33
N VAL A 45 -4.87 -5.01 -11.59
CA VAL A 45 -3.52 -4.80 -12.11
C VAL A 45 -2.60 -5.81 -11.43
N VAL A 46 -2.09 -6.76 -12.20
CA VAL A 46 -1.04 -7.68 -11.75
C VAL A 46 0.30 -7.08 -12.15
N PHE A 47 1.16 -6.80 -11.18
CA PHE A 47 2.51 -6.30 -11.43
C PHE A 47 3.52 -7.41 -11.17
N THR A 48 4.17 -7.88 -12.23
CA THR A 48 5.09 -9.02 -12.21
C THR A 48 5.95 -9.06 -13.46
N ASP A 49 7.14 -9.67 -13.33
CA ASP A 49 8.01 -9.98 -14.47
C ASP A 49 7.82 -11.43 -14.96
N GLU A 50 6.85 -12.16 -14.38
CA GLU A 50 6.40 -13.44 -14.91
C GLU A 50 5.68 -13.29 -16.27
N ASP A 51 5.64 -14.39 -17.02
CA ASP A 51 4.95 -14.44 -18.31
C ASP A 51 3.46 -14.09 -18.19
N GLU A 52 3.00 -13.16 -19.03
CA GLU A 52 1.59 -12.73 -19.04
C GLU A 52 0.64 -13.88 -19.39
N GLY A 53 1.05 -14.78 -20.28
CA GLY A 53 0.28 -15.97 -20.65
C GLY A 53 0.05 -16.90 -19.45
N TRP A 54 1.08 -17.09 -18.62
CA TRP A 54 0.95 -17.80 -17.35
C TRP A 54 -0.05 -17.12 -16.41
N VAL A 55 0.02 -15.80 -16.24
CA VAL A 55 -0.93 -15.06 -15.37
C VAL A 55 -2.37 -15.29 -15.84
N ARG A 56 -2.63 -15.17 -17.15
CA ARG A 56 -3.97 -15.36 -17.73
C ARG A 56 -4.47 -16.79 -17.53
N ALA A 57 -3.65 -17.80 -17.82
CA ALA A 57 -4.01 -19.20 -17.62
C ALA A 57 -4.27 -19.53 -16.13
N ALA A 58 -3.46 -18.97 -15.22
CA ALA A 58 -3.64 -19.17 -13.78
C ALA A 58 -4.96 -18.56 -13.27
N LEU A 59 -5.38 -17.40 -13.81
CA LEU A 59 -6.66 -16.77 -13.48
C LEU A 59 -7.84 -17.58 -14.02
N GLU A 60 -7.79 -18.02 -15.28
CA GLU A 60 -8.85 -18.85 -15.90
C GLU A 60 -9.05 -20.18 -15.17
N ALA A 61 -7.99 -20.74 -14.56
CA ALA A 61 -8.05 -21.99 -13.80
C ALA A 61 -8.74 -21.86 -12.44
N VAL A 62 -9.01 -20.63 -11.95
CA VAL A 62 -9.70 -20.42 -10.68
C VAL A 62 -11.22 -20.56 -10.86
N PRO A 63 -11.88 -21.52 -10.19
CA PRO A 63 -13.34 -21.67 -10.29
C PRO A 63 -14.05 -20.65 -9.39
N CYS A 64 -14.04 -19.37 -9.79
CA CYS A 64 -14.79 -18.30 -9.15
C CYS A 64 -15.26 -17.25 -10.16
N ASP A 65 -15.93 -16.22 -9.65
CA ASP A 65 -16.24 -15.03 -10.45
C ASP A 65 -14.95 -14.37 -10.97
N ALA A 66 -14.95 -13.96 -12.24
CA ALA A 66 -13.79 -13.35 -12.89
C ALA A 66 -13.30 -12.08 -12.17
N LEU A 67 -14.22 -11.28 -11.61
CA LEU A 67 -13.90 -10.06 -10.85
C LEU A 67 -13.19 -10.37 -9.53
N ALA A 68 -13.37 -11.58 -8.98
CA ALA A 68 -12.74 -12.03 -7.75
C ALA A 68 -11.44 -12.81 -7.98
N ALA A 69 -11.15 -13.22 -9.22
CA ALA A 69 -10.09 -14.19 -9.53
C ALA A 69 -8.71 -13.75 -9.06
N THR A 70 -8.33 -12.48 -9.26
CA THR A 70 -7.00 -11.98 -8.91
C THR A 70 -6.76 -11.84 -7.40
N MET A 71 -7.83 -11.78 -6.59
CA MET A 71 -7.75 -11.76 -5.13
C MET A 71 -8.12 -13.13 -4.52
N ASN A 72 -8.37 -14.13 -5.35
CA ASN A 72 -8.72 -15.45 -4.89
C ASN A 72 -7.49 -16.13 -4.27
N PRO A 73 -7.61 -16.79 -3.09
CA PRO A 73 -6.51 -17.51 -2.47
C PRO A 73 -5.82 -18.53 -3.37
N ARG A 74 -6.54 -19.15 -4.32
CA ARG A 74 -5.96 -20.13 -5.27
C ARG A 74 -5.00 -19.47 -6.25
N PHE A 75 -5.38 -18.31 -6.82
CA PHE A 75 -4.48 -17.56 -7.69
C PHE A 75 -3.29 -17.01 -6.91
N LEU A 76 -3.52 -16.39 -5.74
CA LEU A 76 -2.45 -15.84 -4.92
C LEU A 76 -1.47 -16.92 -4.46
N ALA A 77 -1.95 -18.13 -4.11
CA ALA A 77 -1.09 -19.26 -3.79
C ALA A 77 -0.23 -19.70 -4.97
N ALA A 78 -0.83 -19.88 -6.16
CA ALA A 78 -0.09 -20.22 -7.37
C ALA A 78 0.94 -19.13 -7.73
N PHE A 79 0.61 -17.86 -7.50
CA PHE A 79 1.49 -16.73 -7.78
C PHE A 79 2.66 -16.62 -6.80
N MET A 80 2.42 -16.87 -5.51
CA MET A 80 3.47 -17.00 -4.51
C MET A 80 4.41 -18.17 -4.81
N GLU A 81 3.87 -19.35 -5.15
CA GLU A 81 4.67 -20.52 -5.51
C GLU A 81 5.51 -20.27 -6.76
N ARG A 82 4.91 -19.67 -7.79
CA ARG A 82 5.58 -19.34 -9.05
C ARG A 82 6.76 -18.41 -8.85
N THR A 83 6.61 -17.40 -7.99
CA THR A 83 7.61 -16.35 -7.79
C THR A 83 8.57 -16.62 -6.63
N GLY A 84 8.34 -17.67 -5.83
CA GLY A 84 9.08 -17.91 -4.59
C GLY A 84 8.86 -16.83 -3.53
N ARG A 85 7.72 -16.13 -3.59
CA ARG A 85 7.38 -15.00 -2.71
C ARG A 85 6.32 -15.39 -1.70
N SER A 86 6.05 -14.47 -0.79
CA SER A 86 5.04 -14.63 0.26
C SER A 86 4.17 -13.39 0.40
N ASN A 87 2.98 -13.56 0.97
CA ASN A 87 2.02 -12.49 1.26
C ASN A 87 1.56 -12.60 2.72
N ASP A 88 1.52 -11.47 3.43
CA ASP A 88 1.02 -11.41 4.80
C ASP A 88 -0.51 -11.35 4.83
N THR A 89 -1.08 -10.45 4.03
CA THR A 89 -2.52 -10.17 3.99
C THR A 89 -2.91 -9.41 2.71
N ILE A 90 -4.21 -9.30 2.46
CA ILE A 90 -4.77 -8.38 1.48
C ILE A 90 -5.19 -7.12 2.24
N ASP A 91 -4.59 -5.99 1.88
CA ASP A 91 -4.84 -4.71 2.53
C ASP A 91 -5.87 -3.88 1.77
N LEU A 92 -6.66 -3.08 2.50
CA LEU A 92 -7.37 -1.96 1.90
C LEU A 92 -6.34 -0.90 1.53
N LEU A 93 -6.32 -0.53 0.26
CA LEU A 93 -5.46 0.51 -0.28
C LEU A 93 -6.19 1.85 -0.20
N SER A 94 -5.53 2.84 0.41
CA SER A 94 -6.05 4.20 0.54
C SER A 94 -5.00 5.24 0.24
N VAL A 95 -5.43 6.43 -0.17
CA VAL A 95 -4.54 7.55 -0.52
C VAL A 95 -5.04 8.84 0.12
N GLY A 96 -4.10 9.64 0.65
CA GLY A 96 -4.35 10.97 1.16
C GLY A 96 -3.63 12.04 0.33
N THR A 97 -4.26 13.21 0.20
CA THR A 97 -3.71 14.37 -0.51
C THR A 97 -2.85 15.21 0.43
N PRO A 98 -1.70 15.74 -0.02
CA PRO A 98 -0.90 16.70 0.75
C PRO A 98 -1.73 17.85 1.29
N LEU A 99 -1.38 18.28 2.50
CA LEU A 99 -1.99 19.41 3.19
C LEU A 99 -0.97 20.54 3.37
N PRO A 100 -1.39 21.81 3.20
CA PRO A 100 -0.49 22.93 3.40
C PRO A 100 -0.17 23.14 4.89
N GLY A 101 0.97 23.78 5.16
CA GLY A 101 1.38 24.16 6.50
C GLY A 101 1.99 23.01 7.31
N PRO A 102 2.59 23.33 8.47
CA PRO A 102 3.27 22.34 9.29
C PRO A 102 2.28 21.36 9.95
N PRO A 103 2.73 20.16 10.33
CA PRO A 103 1.92 19.25 11.13
C PRO A 103 1.43 19.89 12.43
N GLY A 104 0.17 19.65 12.80
CA GLY A 104 -0.38 20.06 14.10
C GLY A 104 0.09 19.20 15.29
N LEU A 105 1.02 18.27 15.06
CA LEU A 105 1.58 17.36 16.05
C LEU A 105 3.08 17.65 16.20
N ALA A 106 3.57 17.74 17.43
CA ALA A 106 5.00 17.87 17.69
C ALA A 106 5.72 16.58 17.25
N LEU A 107 6.61 16.72 16.29
CA LEU A 107 7.37 15.62 15.69
C LEU A 107 8.86 15.93 15.72
N THR A 108 9.64 14.94 16.13
CA THR A 108 11.11 14.97 16.07
C THR A 108 11.57 13.95 15.05
N GLU A 109 12.30 14.38 14.03
CA GLU A 109 12.89 13.46 13.04
C GLU A 109 13.90 12.55 13.73
N LEU A 110 13.86 11.27 13.38
CA LEU A 110 14.75 10.24 13.93
C LEU A 110 15.95 10.09 13.00
N ASP A 111 17.11 10.50 13.49
CA ASP A 111 18.38 10.35 12.75
C ASP A 111 18.93 8.92 12.79
N ASP A 112 18.42 8.04 13.67
CA ASP A 112 18.93 6.68 13.87
C ASP A 112 18.26 5.63 12.95
N PRO A 113 19.03 5.06 12.00
CA PRO A 113 18.59 3.99 11.12
C PRO A 113 18.19 2.69 11.84
N GLY A 114 18.75 2.45 13.03
CA GLY A 114 18.61 1.21 13.80
C GLY A 114 17.42 1.16 14.74
N HIS A 115 16.58 2.20 14.77
CA HIS A 115 15.44 2.26 15.68
C HIS A 115 14.53 1.02 15.46
N PRO A 116 14.25 0.20 16.49
CA PRO A 116 13.53 -1.08 16.33
C PRO A 116 12.19 -0.96 15.58
N ARG A 117 11.50 0.17 15.75
CA ARG A 117 10.23 0.50 15.08
C ARG A 117 10.35 0.87 13.60
N VAL A 118 11.55 1.13 13.10
CA VAL A 118 11.83 1.53 11.71
C VAL A 118 12.37 0.35 10.88
N ALA A 119 12.93 -0.67 11.54
CA ALA A 119 13.55 -1.82 10.88
C ALA A 119 12.58 -2.59 9.96
N GLY A 120 11.30 -2.76 10.36
CA GLY A 120 10.28 -3.40 9.54
C GLY A 120 9.93 -2.60 8.28
N SER A 121 9.86 -1.27 8.40
CA SER A 121 9.51 -0.38 7.27
C SER A 121 10.54 -0.41 6.15
N ARG A 122 11.82 -0.64 6.46
CA ARG A 122 12.92 -0.70 5.49
C ARG A 122 12.92 -1.93 4.60
N LYS A 123 12.33 -3.03 5.07
CA LYS A 123 12.20 -4.23 4.23
C LYS A 123 11.20 -4.02 3.08
N ARG A 124 10.30 -3.04 3.24
CA ARG A 124 9.16 -2.83 2.33
C ARG A 124 9.27 -1.51 1.55
N ARG A 125 10.22 -0.64 1.91
CA ARG A 125 10.32 0.73 1.38
C ARG A 125 11.76 1.21 1.27
N ASP A 126 12.02 2.04 0.27
CA ASP A 126 13.25 2.80 0.11
C ASP A 126 13.10 4.22 0.67
N GLY A 127 14.22 4.93 0.84
CA GLY A 127 14.21 6.35 1.24
C GLY A 127 13.49 6.62 2.57
N VAL A 128 13.56 5.66 3.51
CA VAL A 128 12.78 5.69 4.76
C VAL A 128 13.21 6.86 5.65
N ARG A 129 12.24 7.71 6.00
CA ARG A 129 12.35 8.77 7.01
C ARG A 129 11.35 8.52 8.12
N ALA A 130 11.72 8.81 9.37
CA ALA A 130 10.88 8.53 10.52
C ALA A 130 10.85 9.72 11.49
N TRP A 131 9.71 9.88 12.15
CA TRP A 131 9.48 10.90 13.17
C TRP A 131 8.87 10.26 14.41
N ALA A 132 9.32 10.70 15.58
CA ALA A 132 8.73 10.36 16.86
C ALA A 132 7.77 11.46 17.33
N ALA A 133 6.64 11.03 17.89
CA ALA A 133 5.77 11.81 18.75
C ALA A 133 5.74 11.14 20.14
N ASP A 134 5.22 11.85 21.14
CA ASP A 134 4.94 11.23 22.43
C ASP A 134 3.95 10.06 22.27
N GLY A 135 4.43 8.84 22.48
CA GLY A 135 3.65 7.60 22.37
C GLY A 135 3.45 7.04 20.96
N GLY A 136 4.20 7.49 19.94
CA GLY A 136 4.04 6.96 18.59
C GLY A 136 5.14 7.31 17.59
N VAL A 137 5.18 6.56 16.49
CA VAL A 137 6.13 6.75 15.39
C VAL A 137 5.37 6.88 14.07
N LEU A 138 5.80 7.83 13.26
CA LEU A 138 5.39 8.02 11.88
C LEU A 138 6.57 7.69 10.97
N VAL A 139 6.34 6.93 9.92
CA VAL A 139 7.35 6.59 8.91
C VAL A 139 6.83 6.92 7.53
N LEU A 140 7.66 7.58 6.71
CA LEU A 140 7.44 7.77 5.28
C LEU A 140 8.53 7.05 4.48
N GLY A 141 8.18 6.48 3.33
CA GLY A 141 9.15 5.86 2.42
C GLY A 141 8.53 5.49 1.07
N ARG A 142 9.36 5.07 0.11
CA ARG A 142 8.96 4.71 -1.26
C ARG A 142 8.62 3.23 -1.35
N GLY A 143 7.36 2.91 -1.63
CA GLY A 143 6.89 1.53 -1.77
C GLY A 143 6.66 1.12 -3.22
N ILE A 144 5.57 0.38 -3.46
CA ILE A 144 5.22 -0.14 -4.80
C ILE A 144 5.08 0.99 -5.80
N GLY A 145 5.72 0.83 -6.96
CA GLY A 145 5.68 1.84 -8.02
C GLY A 145 6.28 3.19 -7.61
N ASP A 146 7.20 3.21 -6.64
CA ASP A 146 7.84 4.43 -6.09
C ASP A 146 6.85 5.45 -5.50
N ARG A 147 5.64 5.01 -5.15
CA ARG A 147 4.67 5.87 -4.45
C ARG A 147 5.14 6.13 -3.02
N LEU A 148 4.88 7.34 -2.53
CA LEU A 148 5.14 7.68 -1.13
C LEU A 148 4.13 6.96 -0.23
N GLU A 149 4.61 6.21 0.75
CA GLU A 149 3.81 5.42 1.67
C GLU A 149 4.04 5.82 3.11
N ILE A 150 3.01 5.62 3.93
CA ILE A 150 3.02 5.85 5.37
C ILE A 150 2.91 4.54 6.15
N ALA A 151 3.66 4.45 7.25
CA ALA A 151 3.36 3.54 8.35
C ALA A 151 3.30 4.31 9.67
N VAL A 152 2.39 3.88 10.57
CA VAL A 152 2.26 4.45 11.91
C VAL A 152 2.27 3.35 12.96
N GLU A 153 2.97 3.60 14.06
CA GLU A 153 2.96 2.75 15.25
C GLU A 153 2.53 3.59 16.46
N VAL A 154 1.66 3.05 17.30
CA VAL A 154 1.15 3.73 18.49
C VAL A 154 1.30 2.83 19.71
N ASP A 155 1.91 3.37 20.75
CA ASP A 155 2.12 2.70 22.03
C ASP A 155 0.78 2.30 22.64
N GLU A 156 0.75 1.09 23.17
CA GLU A 156 -0.49 0.46 23.66
C GLU A 156 -1.26 1.33 24.64
N GLU A 157 -0.53 2.00 25.54
CA GLU A 157 -1.06 2.84 26.60
C GLU A 157 -1.80 4.10 26.10
N VAL A 158 -1.54 4.55 24.86
CA VAL A 158 -2.12 5.80 24.30
C VAL A 158 -3.02 5.57 23.08
N ARG A 159 -3.28 4.33 22.67
CA ARG A 159 -4.07 3.98 21.47
C ARG A 159 -5.49 4.55 21.42
N HIS A 160 -6.03 5.04 22.54
CA HIS A 160 -7.38 5.61 22.66
C HIS A 160 -7.44 7.14 22.60
N ARG A 161 -6.30 7.83 22.45
CA ARG A 161 -6.22 9.30 22.50
C ARG A 161 -6.26 9.98 21.13
N GLY A 162 -6.57 9.23 20.07
CA GLY A 162 -6.61 9.75 18.70
C GLY A 162 -5.23 9.96 18.06
N LEU A 163 -4.14 9.49 18.68
CA LEU A 163 -2.77 9.66 18.19
C LEU A 163 -2.57 9.08 16.79
N GLY A 164 -3.15 7.91 16.48
CA GLY A 164 -3.04 7.32 15.14
C GLY A 164 -3.62 8.23 14.04
N ARG A 165 -4.73 8.93 14.31
CA ARG A 165 -5.30 9.92 13.39
C ARG A 165 -4.38 11.14 13.25
N ALA A 166 -3.81 11.61 14.36
CA ALA A 166 -2.90 12.75 14.36
C ALA A 166 -1.62 12.45 13.57
N LEU A 167 -1.02 11.26 13.73
CA LEU A 167 0.14 10.81 12.96
C LEU A 167 -0.19 10.67 11.46
N ALA A 168 -1.32 10.06 11.12
CA ALA A 168 -1.75 9.92 9.73
C ALA A 168 -1.99 11.30 9.07
N SER A 169 -2.57 12.25 9.79
CA SER A 169 -2.77 13.62 9.32
C SER A 169 -1.44 14.38 9.21
N ALA A 170 -0.52 14.20 10.16
CA ALA A 170 0.80 14.82 10.14
C ALA A 170 1.60 14.42 8.90
N ALA A 171 1.50 13.16 8.47
CA ALA A 171 2.12 12.70 7.23
C ALA A 171 1.68 13.49 5.99
N LEU A 172 0.40 13.88 5.92
CA LEU A 172 -0.10 14.69 4.80
C LEU A 172 0.46 16.12 4.80
N HIS A 173 0.85 16.65 5.97
CA HIS A 173 1.52 17.95 6.09
C HIS A 173 3.03 17.87 5.82
N LEU A 174 3.64 16.69 5.98
CA LEU A 174 5.07 16.48 5.71
C LEU A 174 5.37 16.18 4.24
N ALA A 175 4.37 15.72 3.48
CA ALA A 175 4.51 15.32 2.09
C ALA A 175 4.17 16.46 1.12
N ASP A 176 4.81 16.44 -0.05
CA ASP A 176 4.53 17.28 -1.22
C ASP A 176 3.79 16.51 -2.34
N GLU A 177 3.61 15.21 -2.18
CA GLU A 177 2.93 14.30 -3.11
C GLU A 177 1.94 13.35 -2.40
N PRO A 178 1.02 12.68 -3.12
CA PRO A 178 0.04 11.77 -2.52
C PRO A 178 0.67 10.69 -1.64
N VAL A 179 0.10 10.50 -0.44
CA VAL A 179 0.58 9.54 0.56
C VAL A 179 -0.34 8.33 0.60
N TRP A 180 0.23 7.14 0.43
CA TRP A 180 -0.49 5.87 0.36
C TRP A 180 -0.41 5.08 1.65
N ALA A 181 -1.53 4.47 2.03
CA ALA A 181 -1.63 3.62 3.21
C ALA A 181 -2.32 2.31 2.87
N GLN A 182 -1.66 1.21 3.23
CA GLN A 182 -2.18 -0.15 3.23
C GLN A 182 -2.66 -0.49 4.64
N VAL A 183 -3.93 -0.84 4.77
CA VAL A 183 -4.51 -1.20 6.06
C VAL A 183 -5.28 -2.50 5.95
N SER A 184 -4.84 -3.52 6.69
CA SER A 184 -5.55 -4.79 6.77
C SER A 184 -7.00 -4.55 7.20
N PRO A 185 -8.01 -5.11 6.50
CA PRO A 185 -9.41 -4.95 6.85
C PRO A 185 -9.74 -5.36 8.30
N GLY A 186 -8.99 -6.31 8.87
CA GLY A 186 -9.12 -6.72 10.26
C GLY A 186 -8.69 -5.65 11.27
N ASN A 187 -7.84 -4.70 10.86
CA ASN A 187 -7.44 -3.56 11.68
C ASN A 187 -8.38 -2.37 11.50
N ALA A 188 -9.64 -2.57 11.88
CA ALA A 188 -10.69 -1.56 11.77
C ALA A 188 -10.37 -0.26 12.56
N ARG A 189 -9.52 -0.34 13.60
CA ARG A 189 -9.04 0.82 14.35
C ARG A 189 -8.19 1.72 13.48
N SER A 190 -7.14 1.17 12.83
CA SER A 190 -6.30 1.93 11.91
C SER A 190 -7.12 2.44 10.74
N LEU A 191 -8.02 1.63 10.18
CA LEU A 191 -8.86 2.05 9.07
C LEU A 191 -9.66 3.32 9.39
N ARG A 192 -10.33 3.36 10.55
CA ARG A 192 -11.06 4.56 11.00
C ARG A 192 -10.12 5.75 11.23
N ALA A 193 -8.91 5.53 11.75
CA ALA A 193 -7.93 6.59 11.98
C ALA A 193 -7.47 7.24 10.65
N PHE A 194 -7.11 6.42 9.66
CA PHE A 194 -6.70 6.89 8.33
C PHE A 194 -7.84 7.60 7.58
N GLN A 195 -9.04 7.02 7.58
CA GLN A 195 -10.21 7.67 6.97
C GLN A 195 -10.52 9.02 7.64
N SER A 196 -10.44 9.09 8.97
CA SER A 196 -10.65 10.34 9.72
C SER A 196 -9.53 11.37 9.50
N ALA A 197 -8.36 10.94 9.04
CA ALA A 197 -7.25 11.82 8.65
C ALA A 197 -7.33 12.28 7.19
N GLY A 198 -8.33 11.82 6.43
CA GLY A 198 -8.55 12.23 5.04
C GLY A 198 -8.11 11.23 3.98
N TYR A 199 -7.63 10.04 4.36
CA TYR A 199 -7.28 8.99 3.40
C TYR A 199 -8.54 8.34 2.84
N ARG A 200 -8.62 8.26 1.51
CA ARG A 200 -9.77 7.72 0.79
C ARG A 200 -9.45 6.32 0.28
N PRO A 201 -10.33 5.32 0.49
CA PRO A 201 -10.17 4.01 -0.12
C PRO A 201 -10.15 4.12 -1.64
N VAL A 202 -9.22 3.40 -2.28
CA VAL A 202 -9.09 3.35 -3.74
C VAL A 202 -9.10 1.93 -4.29
N GLY A 203 -8.81 0.92 -3.46
CA GLY A 203 -8.83 -0.47 -3.90
C GLY A 203 -8.36 -1.43 -2.82
N ALA A 204 -7.93 -2.62 -3.25
CA ALA A 204 -7.27 -3.60 -2.42
C ALA A 204 -5.87 -3.92 -2.98
N GLU A 205 -4.97 -4.35 -2.11
CA GLU A 205 -3.59 -4.65 -2.46
C GLU A 205 -3.17 -5.99 -1.86
N ALA A 206 -2.62 -6.86 -2.70
CA ALA A 206 -1.92 -8.07 -2.30
C ALA A 206 -0.45 -7.94 -2.72
N LEU A 207 0.41 -7.50 -1.80
CA LEU A 207 1.86 -7.39 -2.01
C LEU A 207 2.54 -8.74 -1.76
N LEU A 208 3.38 -9.18 -2.70
CA LEU A 208 4.19 -10.40 -2.63
C LEU A 208 5.66 -10.02 -2.41
N SER A 209 6.19 -10.38 -1.24
CA SER A 209 7.56 -10.07 -0.82
C SER A 209 8.51 -11.24 -1.12
N ALA A 210 9.65 -10.94 -1.73
CA ALA A 210 10.79 -11.86 -1.81
C ALA A 210 11.57 -11.76 -0.49
N TYR A 211 11.55 -12.82 0.32
CA TYR A 211 12.35 -12.90 1.56
C TYR A 211 13.75 -13.45 1.27
#